data_AF-W7BJD5-F1
#
_entry.id   AF-W7BJD5-F1
#
_cell.length_a   1.000
_cell.length_b   1.000
_cell.length_c   1.000
_cell.angle_alpha   90.00
_cell.angle_beta   90.00
_cell.angle_gamma   90.00
#
_symmetry.space_group_name_H-M   'P 1'
#
loop_
_entity.id
_entity.type
_entity.pdbx_description
1 polymer ?
#
loop_
_entity_poly.entity_id
_entity_poly.type
_entity_poly.pdbx_seq_one_letter_code
_entity_poly.pdbx_strand_id
1 'polypeptide(L)'
;MAFSLRNNWRADGEFLIRLADLLSKGFTMEEAISFLSITTPKDASRNTLMIATLASGAPFSEALLQAKFPSFVCTQLHYASKHGYFNETVQETGDHLTRKAEQQKALRKIFQYPLILFMTVIVVFFLLRIFLLPKFDMLFQQLTHGENQTSNFTYFILEKLPLLFLAFLGLLFLLCTFFLTKQRKKNSYERAELYCKIPFVKKFMKLHYSQLFARECGYLIKSGLSIHDMVQVFSLPDSPPLFKYISQEIEKILCRRYTIH
;
A
#
# COMPACT_ATOMS: atom_id res chain seq x y z
N MET A 1 12.96 10.76 3.89
CA MET A 1 11.77 11.54 3.49
C MET A 1 11.64 11.50 1.96
N ALA A 2 11.27 10.34 1.37
CA ALA A 2 11.28 10.16 -0.09
C ALA A 2 10.21 9.15 -0.58
N PHE A 3 9.00 9.18 -0.01
CA PHE A 3 7.89 8.29 -0.43
C PHE A 3 6.82 9.02 -1.25
N SER A 4 7.22 10.03 -2.03
CA SER A 4 6.28 11.00 -2.60
C SER A 4 6.71 11.51 -3.98
N LEU A 5 6.91 10.63 -4.96
CA LEU A 5 6.95 11.04 -6.37
C LEU A 5 6.28 9.96 -7.22
N ARG A 6 5.13 10.30 -7.81
CA ARG A 6 4.38 9.59 -8.88
C ARG A 6 4.45 8.04 -8.82
N ASN A 7 3.63 7.42 -7.97
CA ASN A 7 3.44 5.96 -8.01
C ASN A 7 2.41 5.59 -9.09
N ASN A 8 2.82 5.49 -10.36
CA ASN A 8 1.97 4.89 -11.40
C ASN A 8 2.39 3.44 -11.65
N TRP A 9 2.21 2.60 -10.64
CA TRP A 9 2.66 1.20 -10.62
C TRP A 9 2.23 0.41 -11.85
N ARG A 10 1.08 0.74 -12.45
CA ARG A 10 0.64 0.07 -13.66
C ARG A 10 1.51 0.40 -14.87
N ALA A 11 1.76 1.69 -15.13
CA ALA A 11 2.58 2.10 -16.27
C ALA A 11 4.04 1.68 -16.09
N ASP A 12 4.56 1.78 -14.87
CA ASP A 12 5.92 1.34 -14.55
C ASP A 12 6.05 -0.19 -14.69
N GLY A 13 5.04 -0.94 -14.28
CA GLY A 13 4.98 -2.40 -14.46
C GLY A 13 4.90 -2.81 -15.93
N GLU A 14 3.98 -2.22 -16.69
CA GLU A 14 3.83 -2.48 -18.14
C GLU A 14 5.10 -2.12 -18.93
N PHE A 15 5.78 -1.03 -18.54
CA PHE A 15 7.07 -0.66 -19.13
C PHE A 15 8.14 -1.75 -18.90
N LEU A 16 8.32 -2.22 -17.65
CA LEU A 16 9.33 -3.23 -17.34
C LEU A 16 9.02 -4.58 -18.01
N ILE A 17 7.74 -5.00 -18.06
CA ILE A 17 7.35 -6.23 -18.75
C ILE A 17 7.70 -6.17 -20.24
N ARG A 18 7.36 -5.07 -20.93
CA ARG A 18 7.66 -4.91 -22.35
C ARG A 18 9.16 -4.78 -22.60
N LEU A 19 9.87 -4.11 -21.70
CA LEU A 19 11.33 -4.02 -21.75
C LEU A 19 11.95 -5.42 -21.67
N ALA A 20 11.54 -6.25 -20.70
CA ALA A 20 12.06 -7.60 -20.57
C ALA A 20 11.75 -8.48 -21.80
N ASP A 21 10.55 -8.34 -22.38
CA ASP A 21 10.18 -9.03 -23.62
C ASP A 21 11.10 -8.63 -24.79
N LEU A 22 11.39 -7.35 -24.97
CA LEU A 22 12.30 -6.88 -26.02
C LEU A 22 13.74 -7.35 -25.78
N LEU A 23 14.23 -7.26 -24.54
CA LEU A 23 15.56 -7.78 -24.18
C LEU A 23 15.66 -9.29 -24.44
N SER A 24 14.60 -10.06 -24.14
CA SER A 24 14.56 -11.50 -24.42
C SER A 24 14.62 -11.83 -25.92
N LYS A 25 14.17 -10.90 -26.77
CA LYS A 25 14.22 -10.98 -28.23
C LYS A 25 15.55 -10.51 -28.83
N GLY A 26 16.53 -10.18 -27.98
CA GLY A 26 17.88 -9.80 -28.41
C GLY A 26 18.06 -8.31 -28.71
N PHE A 27 17.08 -7.46 -28.41
CA PHE A 27 17.27 -6.01 -28.49
C PHE A 27 18.25 -5.56 -27.40
N THR A 28 19.12 -4.61 -27.73
CA THR A 28 19.91 -3.92 -26.72
C THR A 28 19.01 -3.05 -25.84
N MET A 29 19.51 -2.69 -24.66
CA MET A 29 18.79 -1.86 -23.71
C MET A 29 18.32 -0.52 -24.31
N GLU A 30 19.20 0.11 -25.10
CA GLU A 30 18.92 1.38 -25.75
C GLU A 30 17.86 1.23 -26.86
N GLU A 31 17.98 0.21 -27.72
CA GLU A 31 17.00 -0.07 -28.77
C GLU A 31 15.61 -0.36 -28.19
N ALA A 32 15.55 -1.16 -27.12
CA ALA A 32 14.30 -1.50 -26.45
C ALA A 32 13.62 -0.24 -25.87
N ILE A 33 14.37 0.63 -25.16
CA ILE A 33 13.82 1.87 -24.60
C ILE A 33 13.40 2.84 -25.73
N SER A 34 14.17 2.91 -26.81
CA SER A 34 13.84 3.73 -27.99
C SER A 34 12.53 3.26 -28.62
N PHE A 35 12.36 1.95 -28.83
CA PHE A 35 11.12 1.36 -29.32
C PHE A 35 9.92 1.64 -28.39
N LEU A 36 10.13 1.56 -27.07
CA LEU A 36 9.10 1.92 -26.09
C LEU A 36 8.73 3.41 -26.09
N SER A 37 9.66 4.29 -26.45
CA SER A 37 9.42 5.73 -26.60
C SER A 37 8.47 6.03 -27.76
N ILE A 38 8.62 5.29 -28.87
CA ILE A 38 7.78 5.42 -30.07
C ILE A 38 6.38 4.86 -29.80
N THR A 39 6.30 3.67 -29.21
CA THR A 39 5.02 2.99 -28.96
C THR A 39 4.22 3.60 -27.80
N THR A 40 4.87 4.35 -26.91
CA THR A 40 4.22 5.00 -25.76
C THR A 40 4.60 6.49 -25.68
N PRO A 41 4.01 7.35 -26.53
CA PRO A 41 4.40 8.76 -26.65
C PRO A 41 4.30 9.55 -25.34
N LYS A 42 3.35 9.16 -24.47
CA LYS A 42 3.13 9.78 -23.17
C LYS A 42 4.34 9.67 -22.23
N ASP A 43 5.14 8.62 -22.36
CA ASP A 43 6.33 8.39 -21.55
C ASP A 43 7.64 8.64 -22.34
N ALA A 44 7.54 9.16 -23.58
CA ALA A 44 8.70 9.41 -24.45
C ALA A 44 9.75 10.30 -23.79
N SER A 45 9.35 11.43 -23.20
CA SER A 45 10.29 12.34 -22.51
C SER A 45 11.06 11.65 -21.37
N ARG A 46 10.39 10.75 -20.63
CA ARG A 46 11.02 9.97 -19.56
C ARG A 46 12.01 8.95 -20.11
N ASN A 47 11.65 8.30 -21.21
CA ASN A 47 12.48 7.29 -21.85
C ASN A 47 13.70 7.90 -22.53
N THR A 48 13.57 9.07 -23.16
CA THR A 48 14.70 9.84 -23.70
C THR A 48 15.71 10.21 -22.61
N LEU A 49 15.22 10.61 -21.42
CA LEU A 49 16.09 10.85 -20.27
C LEU A 49 16.85 9.58 -19.87
N MET A 50 16.18 8.42 -19.79
CA MET A 50 16.84 7.15 -19.48
C MET A 50 17.91 6.78 -20.52
N ILE A 51 17.63 6.97 -21.81
CA ILE A 51 18.61 6.74 -22.87
C ILE A 51 19.82 7.64 -22.69
N ALA A 52 19.62 8.94 -22.43
CA ALA A 52 20.72 9.87 -22.19
C ALA A 52 21.57 9.49 -20.96
N THR A 53 20.94 9.02 -19.87
CA THR A 53 21.65 8.52 -18.68
C THR A 53 22.43 7.23 -18.97
N LEU A 54 21.87 6.33 -19.77
CA LEU A 54 22.56 5.09 -20.16
C LEU A 54 23.74 5.39 -21.09
N ALA A 55 23.59 6.35 -22.01
CA ALA A 55 24.64 6.79 -22.93
C ALA A 55 25.85 7.40 -22.21
N SER A 56 25.66 7.98 -21.01
CA SER A 56 26.77 8.45 -20.17
C SER A 56 27.47 7.32 -19.39
N GLY A 57 27.10 6.05 -19.61
CA GLY A 57 27.66 4.88 -18.93
C GLY A 57 27.13 4.64 -17.51
N ALA A 58 26.09 5.37 -17.10
CA ALA A 58 25.49 5.18 -15.78
C ALA A 58 24.66 3.87 -15.74
N PRO A 59 24.55 3.21 -14.57
CA PRO A 59 23.80 1.97 -14.45
C PRO A 59 22.31 2.19 -14.67
N PHE A 60 21.62 1.17 -15.19
CA PHE A 60 20.17 1.24 -15.45
C PHE A 60 19.34 1.61 -14.21
N SER A 61 19.78 1.19 -13.02
CA SER A 61 19.15 1.57 -11.75
C SER A 61 19.10 3.09 -11.52
N GLU A 62 20.10 3.82 -12.00
CA GLU A 62 20.16 5.28 -11.91
C GLU A 62 19.24 5.94 -12.94
N ALA A 63 19.23 5.44 -14.18
CA ALA A 63 18.29 5.88 -15.21
C ALA A 63 16.83 5.74 -14.74
N LEU A 64 16.48 4.62 -14.10
CA LEU A 64 15.17 4.40 -13.49
C LEU A 64 14.85 5.41 -12.37
N LEU A 65 15.84 5.74 -11.55
CA LEU A 65 15.68 6.69 -10.45
C LEU A 65 15.39 8.10 -10.98
N GLN A 66 16.11 8.54 -12.03
CA GLN A 66 15.83 9.80 -12.74
C GLN A 66 14.45 9.78 -13.41
N ALA A 67 14.04 8.62 -13.93
CA ALA A 67 12.70 8.36 -14.45
C ALA A 67 11.59 8.28 -13.38
N LYS A 68 11.91 8.55 -12.11
CA LYS A 68 10.98 8.56 -10.97
C LYS A 68 10.35 7.19 -10.68
N PHE A 69 11.06 6.10 -10.98
CA PHE A 69 10.64 4.78 -10.51
C PHE A 69 10.76 4.69 -8.98
N PRO A 70 9.97 3.81 -8.32
CA PRO A 70 10.09 3.58 -6.89
C PRO A 70 11.50 3.10 -6.52
N SER A 71 12.07 3.63 -5.43
CA SER A 71 13.45 3.29 -5.02
C SER A 71 13.70 1.79 -4.85
N PHE A 72 12.72 1.04 -4.32
CA PHE A 72 12.84 -0.41 -4.16
C PHE A 72 13.02 -1.15 -5.50
N VAL A 73 12.41 -0.65 -6.58
CA VAL A 73 12.57 -1.21 -7.94
C VAL A 73 13.98 -0.94 -8.44
N CYS A 74 14.48 0.30 -8.28
CA CYS A 74 15.83 0.66 -8.68
C CYS A 74 16.89 -0.20 -7.95
N THR A 75 16.72 -0.39 -6.64
CA THR A 75 17.62 -1.23 -5.84
C THR A 75 17.57 -2.69 -6.28
N GLN A 76 16.38 -3.27 -6.47
CA GLN A 76 16.23 -4.65 -6.90
C GLN A 76 16.94 -4.91 -8.24
N LEU A 77 16.75 -4.01 -9.21
CA LEU A 77 17.36 -4.13 -10.54
C LEU A 77 18.87 -3.85 -10.55
N HIS A 78 19.35 -3.01 -9.65
CA HIS A 78 20.79 -2.82 -9.44
C HIS A 78 21.48 -4.13 -9.03
N TYR A 79 20.92 -4.86 -8.07
CA TYR A 79 21.46 -6.16 -7.66
C TYR A 79 21.34 -7.19 -8.79
N ALA A 80 20.21 -7.23 -9.49
CA ALA A 80 20.01 -8.15 -10.61
C ALA A 80 21.04 -7.97 -11.72
N SER A 81 21.42 -6.71 -12.04
CA SER A 81 22.45 -6.44 -13.05
C SER A 81 23.84 -6.98 -12.69
N LYS A 82 24.14 -7.17 -11.40
CA LYS A 82 25.43 -7.68 -10.92
C LYS A 82 25.48 -9.21 -10.86
N HIS A 83 24.34 -9.88 -10.76
CA HIS A 83 24.23 -11.32 -10.46
C HIS A 83 23.66 -12.17 -11.61
N GLY A 84 23.51 -11.61 -12.82
CA GLY A 84 23.27 -12.37 -14.06
C GLY A 84 21.83 -12.72 -14.39
N TYR A 85 20.86 -12.49 -13.49
CA TYR A 85 19.42 -12.74 -13.72
C TYR A 85 18.64 -11.46 -14.02
N PHE A 86 19.25 -10.56 -14.80
CA PHE A 86 18.72 -9.22 -14.99
C PHE A 86 17.36 -9.24 -15.69
N ASN A 87 17.23 -9.97 -16.80
CA ASN A 87 16.01 -9.95 -17.61
C ASN A 87 14.82 -10.56 -16.86
N GLU A 88 15.02 -11.69 -16.20
CA GLU A 88 14.02 -12.35 -15.37
C GLU A 88 13.58 -11.43 -14.24
N THR A 89 14.52 -10.73 -13.58
CA THR A 89 14.19 -9.82 -12.49
C THR A 89 13.40 -8.61 -13.00
N VAL A 90 13.75 -8.04 -14.16
CA VAL A 90 12.98 -6.97 -14.80
C VAL A 90 11.52 -7.41 -15.03
N GLN A 91 11.33 -8.61 -15.57
CA GLN A 91 10.00 -9.18 -15.80
C GLN A 91 9.23 -9.39 -14.49
N GLU A 92 9.83 -10.06 -13.50
CA GLU A 92 9.21 -10.33 -12.20
C GLU A 92 8.84 -9.03 -11.46
N THR A 93 9.71 -8.01 -11.51
CA THR A 93 9.44 -6.70 -10.91
C THR A 93 8.29 -5.99 -11.65
N GLY A 94 8.22 -6.09 -12.97
CA GLY A 94 7.12 -5.57 -13.77
C GLY A 94 5.77 -6.22 -13.44
N ASP A 95 5.75 -7.54 -13.33
CA ASP A 95 4.57 -8.32 -12.90
C ASP A 95 4.14 -7.94 -11.49
N HIS A 96 5.10 -7.82 -10.57
CA HIS A 96 4.83 -7.42 -9.20
C HIS A 96 4.19 -6.03 -9.12
N LEU A 97 4.70 -5.04 -9.87
CA LEU A 97 4.11 -3.70 -9.94
C LEU A 97 2.69 -3.72 -10.53
N THR A 98 2.47 -4.50 -11.58
CA THR A 98 1.15 -4.63 -12.24
C THR A 98 0.13 -5.25 -11.29
N ARG A 99 0.47 -6.35 -10.62
CA ARG A 99 -0.39 -6.98 -9.59
C ARG A 99 -0.70 -6.02 -8.45
N LYS A 100 0.28 -5.24 -8.01
CA LYS A 100 0.10 -4.22 -6.96
C LYS A 100 -0.88 -3.12 -7.39
N ALA A 101 -0.82 -2.71 -8.66
CA ALA A 101 -1.76 -1.74 -9.21
C ALA A 101 -3.19 -2.30 -9.29
N GLU A 102 -3.35 -3.58 -9.67
CA GLU A 102 -4.63 -4.26 -9.71
C GLU A 102 -5.26 -4.42 -8.32
N GLN A 103 -4.45 -4.79 -7.33
CA GLN A 103 -4.89 -4.82 -5.93
C GLN A 103 -5.36 -3.45 -5.45
N GLN A 104 -4.63 -2.38 -5.76
CA GLN A 104 -5.07 -1.02 -5.42
C GLN A 104 -6.36 -0.62 -6.14
N LYS A 105 -6.52 -1.00 -7.40
CA LYS A 105 -7.73 -0.74 -8.16
C LYS A 105 -8.92 -1.50 -7.57
N ALA A 106 -8.73 -2.75 -7.19
CA ALA A 106 -9.74 -3.57 -6.54
C ALA A 106 -10.17 -2.97 -5.19
N LEU A 107 -9.21 -2.58 -4.34
CA LEU A 107 -9.50 -1.88 -3.08
C LEU A 107 -10.31 -0.60 -3.33
N ARG A 108 -9.90 0.22 -4.30
CA ARG A 108 -10.62 1.45 -4.64
C ARG A 108 -12.07 1.17 -5.07
N LYS A 109 -12.28 0.14 -5.90
CA LYS A 109 -13.63 -0.29 -6.31
C LYS A 109 -14.48 -0.75 -5.12
N ILE A 110 -13.89 -1.52 -4.20
CA ILE A 110 -14.58 -2.00 -2.99
C ILE A 110 -15.06 -0.82 -2.12
N PHE A 111 -14.25 0.23 -1.96
CA PHE A 111 -14.64 1.42 -1.19
C PHE A 111 -15.60 2.36 -1.92
N GLN A 112 -15.62 2.33 -3.25
CA GLN A 112 -16.46 3.22 -4.05
C GLN A 112 -17.95 2.94 -3.82
N TYR A 113 -18.35 1.68 -3.73
CA TYR A 113 -19.76 1.30 -3.54
C TYR A 113 -20.34 1.78 -2.20
N PRO A 114 -19.72 1.48 -1.04
CA PRO A 114 -20.16 2.02 0.24
C PRO A 114 -20.23 3.55 0.24
N LEU A 115 -19.26 4.24 -0.37
CA LEU A 115 -19.23 5.70 -0.37
C LEU A 115 -20.42 6.32 -1.11
N ILE A 116 -20.81 5.77 -2.26
CA ILE A 116 -22.00 6.21 -3.00
C ILE A 116 -23.28 5.94 -2.17
N LEU A 117 -23.36 4.76 -1.55
CA LEU A 117 -24.50 4.41 -0.70
C LEU A 117 -24.60 5.35 0.52
N PHE A 118 -23.49 5.60 1.22
CA PHE A 118 -23.44 6.54 2.34
C PHE A 118 -23.84 7.95 1.92
N MET A 119 -23.35 8.43 0.78
CA MET A 119 -23.76 9.75 0.25
C MET A 119 -25.26 9.80 -0.02
N THR A 120 -25.83 8.74 -0.60
CA THR A 120 -27.28 8.66 -0.86
C THR A 120 -28.07 8.71 0.45
N VAL A 121 -27.64 7.96 1.46
CA VAL A 121 -28.27 7.96 2.78
C VAL A 121 -28.20 9.35 3.43
N ILE A 122 -27.05 10.01 3.38
CA ILE A 122 -26.87 11.38 3.92
C ILE A 122 -27.84 12.36 3.22
N VAL A 123 -27.94 12.29 1.89
CA VAL A 123 -28.87 13.14 1.11
C VAL A 123 -30.31 12.90 1.53
N VAL A 124 -30.74 11.64 1.68
CA VAL A 124 -32.09 11.28 2.12
C VAL A 124 -32.37 11.85 3.51
N PHE A 125 -31.45 11.69 4.48
CA PHE A 125 -31.60 12.27 5.81
C PHE A 125 -31.72 13.80 5.78
N PHE A 126 -30.95 14.46 4.91
CA PHE A 126 -31.02 15.92 4.74
C PHE A 126 -32.37 16.36 4.15
N LEU A 127 -32.89 15.61 3.18
CA LEU A 127 -34.19 15.86 2.56
C LEU A 127 -35.32 15.66 3.58
N LEU A 128 -35.29 14.56 4.35
CA LEU A 128 -36.23 14.34 5.44
C LEU A 128 -36.21 15.52 6.43
N ARG A 129 -35.03 16.03 6.77
CA ARG A 129 -34.90 17.18 7.67
C ARG A 129 -35.49 18.48 7.13
N ILE A 130 -35.19 18.82 5.87
CA ILE A 130 -35.62 20.11 5.31
C ILE A 130 -37.10 20.10 4.93
N PHE A 131 -37.63 18.98 4.45
CA PHE A 131 -38.97 18.94 3.87
C PHE A 131 -40.01 18.19 4.70
N LEU A 132 -39.61 17.10 5.36
CA LEU A 132 -40.55 16.19 6.02
C LEU A 132 -40.82 16.63 7.47
N LEU A 133 -39.75 16.85 8.25
CA LEU A 133 -39.83 17.36 9.62
C LEU A 133 -40.74 18.60 9.80
N PRO A 134 -40.59 19.70 9.04
CA PRO A 134 -41.42 20.89 9.25
C PRO A 134 -42.91 20.64 8.98
N LYS A 135 -43.24 19.71 8.07
CA LYS A 135 -44.63 19.35 7.81
C LYS A 135 -45.24 18.57 8.98
N PHE A 136 -44.46 17.68 9.60
CA PHE A 136 -44.89 17.00 10.82
C PHE A 136 -45.10 17.99 11.96
N ASP A 137 -44.19 18.96 12.15
CA ASP A 137 -44.34 19.99 13.18
C ASP A 137 -45.63 20.81 13.00
N MET A 138 -45.94 21.21 11.75
CA MET A 138 -47.20 21.92 11.45
C MET A 138 -48.44 21.08 11.77
N LEU A 139 -48.45 19.79 11.43
CA LEU A 139 -49.56 18.89 11.72
C LEU A 139 -49.72 18.64 13.24
N PHE A 140 -48.62 18.43 13.96
CA PHE A 140 -48.66 18.24 15.41
C PHE A 140 -49.11 19.51 16.15
N GLN A 141 -48.72 20.70 15.71
CA GLN A 141 -49.21 21.96 16.29
C GLN A 141 -50.73 22.13 16.14
N GLN A 142 -51.32 21.63 15.05
CA GLN A 142 -52.76 21.69 14.80
C GLN A 142 -53.55 20.66 15.62
N LEU A 143 -52.96 19.51 15.93
CA LEU A 143 -53.62 18.42 16.67
C LEU A 143 -53.55 18.58 18.19
N THR A 144 -52.56 19.31 18.70
CA THR A 144 -52.27 19.39 20.15
C THR A 144 -52.54 20.81 20.69
N HIS A 145 -53.80 21.27 20.60
CA HIS A 145 -54.25 22.42 21.41
C HIS A 145 -54.47 21.96 22.86
N GLY A 146 -53.38 21.80 23.61
CA GLY A 146 -53.41 21.47 25.03
C GLY A 146 -52.76 20.12 25.35
N GLU A 147 -51.87 20.16 26.33
CA GLU A 147 -51.23 19.05 27.04
C GLU A 147 -49.99 18.34 26.43
N ASN A 148 -48.87 18.69 27.09
CA ASN A 148 -47.92 17.80 27.75
C ASN A 148 -46.87 17.05 26.91
N GLN A 149 -45.69 17.68 26.84
CA GLN A 149 -44.35 17.18 27.23
C GLN A 149 -43.81 15.82 26.72
N THR A 150 -44.59 15.03 25.97
CA THR A 150 -44.10 13.86 25.22
C THR A 150 -43.40 14.27 23.92
N SER A 151 -43.58 15.53 23.50
CA SER A 151 -42.95 16.13 22.32
C SER A 151 -41.43 16.23 22.43
N ASN A 152 -40.86 16.44 23.63
CA ASN A 152 -39.42 16.70 23.75
C ASN A 152 -38.52 15.55 23.29
N PHE A 153 -38.89 14.28 23.53
CA PHE A 153 -38.04 13.14 23.14
C PHE A 153 -38.15 12.85 21.64
N THR A 154 -39.36 12.87 21.09
CA THR A 154 -39.58 12.68 19.65
C THR A 154 -38.95 13.81 18.84
N TYR A 155 -39.15 15.06 19.26
CA TYR A 155 -38.52 16.25 18.66
C TYR A 155 -36.99 16.21 18.79
N PHE A 156 -36.45 15.80 19.95
CA PHE A 156 -35.01 15.63 20.14
C PHE A 156 -34.41 14.56 19.22
N ILE A 157 -35.07 13.41 19.07
CA ILE A 157 -34.63 12.37 18.13
C ILE A 157 -34.67 12.91 16.70
N LEU A 158 -35.77 13.54 16.30
CA LEU A 158 -35.96 13.95 14.92
C LEU A 158 -35.00 15.10 14.51
N GLU A 159 -34.72 16.05 15.42
CA GLU A 159 -33.82 17.17 15.17
C GLU A 159 -32.34 16.83 15.36
N LYS A 160 -31.98 16.08 16.43
CA LYS A 160 -30.58 15.84 16.82
C LYS A 160 -29.99 14.55 16.27
N LEU A 161 -30.78 13.53 15.93
CA LEU A 161 -30.27 12.23 15.44
C LEU A 161 -29.45 12.35 14.14
N PRO A 162 -29.85 13.13 13.11
CA PRO A 162 -29.02 13.31 11.92
C PRO A 162 -27.67 13.98 12.24
N LEU A 163 -27.67 14.91 13.22
CA LEU A 163 -26.49 15.67 13.63
C LEU A 163 -25.55 14.81 14.49
N LEU A 164 -26.09 13.98 15.38
CA LEU A 164 -25.37 12.94 16.11
C LEU A 164 -24.77 11.89 15.19
N PHE A 165 -25.50 11.45 14.16
CA PHE A 165 -25.00 10.49 13.17
C PHE A 165 -23.84 11.09 12.35
N LEU A 166 -23.97 12.35 11.92
CA LEU A 166 -22.90 13.07 11.22
C LEU A 166 -21.68 13.29 12.13
N ALA A 167 -21.90 13.64 13.41
CA ALA A 167 -20.83 13.79 14.40
C ALA A 167 -20.13 12.45 14.68
N PHE A 168 -20.87 11.35 14.77
CA PHE A 168 -20.34 10.00 14.93
C PHE A 168 -19.48 9.59 13.72
N LEU A 169 -19.96 9.84 12.49
CA LEU A 169 -19.19 9.62 11.26
C LEU A 169 -17.93 10.49 11.21
N GLY A 170 -18.03 11.76 11.60
CA GLY A 170 -16.89 12.68 11.69
C GLY A 170 -15.85 12.23 12.73
N LEU A 171 -16.29 11.77 13.90
CA LEU A 171 -15.44 11.19 14.94
C LEU A 171 -14.75 9.92 14.44
N LEU A 172 -15.49 9.02 13.78
CA LEU A 172 -14.93 7.80 13.20
C LEU A 172 -13.89 8.11 12.13
N PHE A 173 -14.14 9.11 11.29
CA PHE A 173 -13.20 9.58 10.28
C PHE A 173 -11.94 10.19 10.91
N LEU A 174 -12.07 11.03 11.95
CA LEU A 174 -10.95 11.59 12.70
C LEU A 174 -10.13 10.50 13.40
N LEU A 175 -10.78 9.54 14.07
CA LEU A 175 -10.11 8.41 14.69
C LEU A 175 -9.39 7.56 13.64
N CYS A 176 -10.02 7.27 12.51
CA CYS A 176 -9.42 6.48 11.43
C CYS A 176 -8.19 7.21 10.83
N THR A 177 -8.32 8.49 10.50
CA THR A 177 -7.22 9.30 9.96
C THR A 177 -6.10 9.50 10.97
N PHE A 178 -6.41 9.71 12.25
CA PHE A 178 -5.43 9.75 13.34
C PHE A 178 -4.70 8.41 13.49
N PHE A 179 -5.42 7.29 13.47
CA PHE A 179 -4.81 5.97 13.53
C PHE A 179 -3.92 5.71 12.33
N LEU A 180 -4.38 6.00 11.10
CA LEU A 180 -3.62 5.81 9.86
C LEU A 180 -2.38 6.72 9.77
N THR A 181 -2.47 7.98 10.22
CA THR A 181 -1.33 8.92 10.23
C THR A 181 -0.32 8.58 11.34
N LYS A 182 -0.78 8.18 12.53
CA LYS A 182 0.08 7.67 13.60
C LYS A 182 0.77 6.37 13.20
N GLN A 183 0.09 5.49 12.46
CA GLN A 183 0.64 4.28 11.86
C GLN A 183 1.73 4.58 10.81
N ARG A 184 1.65 5.69 10.07
CA ARG A 184 2.68 6.10 9.11
C ARG A 184 4.00 6.54 9.76
N LYS A 185 3.94 7.02 11.00
CA LYS A 185 5.12 7.49 11.77
C LYS A 185 5.80 6.40 12.60
N LYS A 186 5.15 5.24 12.77
CA LYS A 186 5.67 4.12 13.56
C LYS A 186 6.54 3.19 12.73
N ASN A 187 7.62 2.72 13.34
CA ASN A 187 8.51 1.72 12.76
C ASN A 187 7.72 0.43 12.45
N SER A 188 8.06 -0.30 11.38
CA SER A 188 7.29 -1.46 10.88
C SER A 188 7.05 -2.54 11.96
N TYR A 189 7.94 -2.60 12.96
CA TYR A 189 7.81 -3.43 14.17
C TYR A 189 6.59 -3.13 15.02
N GLU A 190 6.44 -1.88 15.46
CA GLU A 190 5.43 -1.47 16.43
C GLU A 190 4.03 -1.60 15.83
N ARG A 191 3.95 -1.53 14.49
CA ARG A 191 2.73 -1.79 13.74
C ARG A 191 2.37 -3.27 13.80
N ALA A 192 3.32 -4.16 13.53
CA ALA A 192 3.13 -5.61 13.62
C ALA A 192 2.70 -6.04 15.04
N GLU A 193 3.35 -5.52 16.07
CA GLU A 193 3.03 -5.82 17.46
C GLU A 193 1.63 -5.32 17.86
N LEU A 194 1.27 -4.09 17.46
CA LEU A 194 -0.05 -3.53 17.74
C LEU A 194 -1.18 -4.31 17.04
N TYR A 195 -0.98 -4.68 15.77
CA TYR A 195 -1.98 -5.46 15.02
C TYR A 195 -2.12 -6.89 15.54
N CYS A 196 -1.05 -7.49 16.07
CA CYS A 196 -1.09 -8.81 16.70
C CYS A 196 -1.79 -8.83 18.07
N LYS A 197 -1.99 -7.67 18.72
CA LYS A 197 -2.78 -7.54 19.96
C LYS A 197 -4.29 -7.57 19.72
N ILE A 198 -4.75 -7.32 18.48
CA ILE A 198 -6.17 -7.35 18.13
C ILE A 198 -6.55 -8.80 17.76
N PRO A 199 -7.43 -9.48 18.53
CA PRO A 199 -7.66 -10.92 18.40
C PRO A 199 -8.14 -11.35 17.00
N PHE A 200 -8.97 -10.54 16.34
CA PHE A 200 -9.44 -10.81 14.97
C PHE A 200 -8.34 -10.65 13.90
N VAL A 201 -7.41 -9.71 14.10
CA VAL A 201 -6.35 -9.38 13.16
C VAL A 201 -5.12 -10.28 13.35
N LYS A 202 -4.91 -10.79 14.57
CA LYS A 202 -3.78 -11.67 14.94
C LYS A 202 -3.60 -12.87 14.02
N LYS A 203 -4.68 -13.60 13.70
CA LYS A 203 -4.60 -14.81 12.86
C LYS A 203 -4.13 -14.47 11.45
N PHE A 204 -4.69 -13.42 10.85
CA PHE A 204 -4.32 -12.95 9.52
C PHE A 204 -2.90 -12.40 9.49
N MET A 205 -2.50 -11.60 10.48
CA MET A 205 -1.14 -11.07 10.58
C MET A 205 -0.10 -12.17 10.72
N LYS A 206 -0.36 -13.17 11.58
CA LYS A 206 0.57 -14.30 11.75
C LYS A 206 0.78 -15.04 10.43
N LEU A 207 -0.30 -15.33 9.70
CA LEU A 207 -0.21 -15.99 8.40
C LEU A 207 0.57 -15.15 7.38
N HIS A 208 0.28 -13.84 7.31
CA HIS A 208 0.96 -12.91 6.41
C HIS A 208 2.46 -12.84 6.68
N TYR A 209 2.86 -12.66 7.95
CA TYR A 209 4.27 -12.56 8.32
C TYR A 209 5.02 -13.90 8.17
N SER A 210 4.37 -15.03 8.44
CA SER A 210 4.96 -16.35 8.17
C SER A 210 5.22 -16.58 6.69
N GLN A 211 4.26 -16.22 5.82
CA GLN A 211 4.44 -16.32 4.37
C GLN A 211 5.54 -15.39 3.87
N LEU A 212 5.58 -14.14 4.37
CA LEU A 212 6.62 -13.18 4.04
C LEU A 212 8.00 -13.71 4.41
N PHE A 213 8.17 -14.20 5.65
CA PHE A 213 9.42 -14.76 6.12
C PHE A 213 9.88 -15.95 5.26
N ALA A 214 9.01 -16.94 5.04
CA ALA A 214 9.33 -18.12 4.24
C ALA A 214 9.74 -17.75 2.80
N ARG A 215 9.09 -16.74 2.22
CA ARG A 215 9.39 -16.25 0.87
C ARG A 215 10.78 -15.60 0.81
N GLU A 216 11.09 -14.67 1.71
CA GLU A 216 12.41 -14.01 1.72
C GLU A 216 13.54 -15.01 1.99
N CYS A 217 13.35 -15.96 2.92
CA CYS A 217 14.31 -17.05 3.12
C CYS A 217 14.50 -17.90 1.87
N GLY A 218 13.41 -18.26 1.19
CA GLY A 218 13.45 -19.02 -0.06
C GLY A 218 14.21 -18.31 -1.17
N TYR A 219 14.01 -16.98 -1.32
CA TYR A 219 14.76 -16.18 -2.29
C TYR A 219 16.26 -16.15 -1.99
N LEU A 220 16.65 -15.96 -0.73
CA LEU A 220 18.06 -15.91 -0.31
C LEU A 220 18.75 -17.27 -0.49
N ILE A 221 18.07 -18.38 -0.17
CA ILE A 221 18.60 -19.73 -0.40
C ILE A 221 18.75 -20.00 -1.91
N LYS A 222 17.73 -19.64 -2.71
CA LYS A 222 17.76 -19.81 -4.17
C LYS A 222 18.88 -19.00 -4.82
N SER A 223 19.25 -17.87 -4.23
CA SER A 223 20.39 -17.04 -4.67
C SER A 223 21.75 -17.54 -4.16
N GLY A 224 21.78 -18.69 -3.49
CA GLY A 224 23.02 -19.38 -3.10
C GLY A 224 23.59 -18.95 -1.75
N LEU A 225 22.87 -18.14 -0.97
CA LEU A 225 23.33 -17.75 0.36
C LEU A 225 23.16 -18.90 1.35
N SER A 226 24.16 -19.09 2.23
CA SER A 226 24.04 -20.01 3.34
C SER A 226 23.06 -19.49 4.39
N ILE A 227 22.56 -20.38 5.27
CA ILE A 227 21.67 -19.98 6.38
C ILE A 227 22.36 -18.96 7.30
N HIS A 228 23.68 -19.08 7.48
CA HIS A 228 24.46 -18.15 8.27
C HIS A 228 24.50 -16.74 7.63
N ASP A 229 24.73 -16.66 6.32
CA ASP A 229 24.75 -15.39 5.60
C ASP A 229 23.37 -14.73 5.58
N MET A 230 22.31 -15.54 5.50
CA MET A 230 20.93 -15.07 5.61
C MET A 230 20.65 -14.38 6.96
N VAL A 231 21.12 -14.97 8.06
CA VAL A 231 21.00 -14.39 9.42
C VAL A 231 21.74 -13.06 9.47
N GLN A 232 22.96 -12.98 8.93
CA GLN A 232 23.70 -11.72 8.87
C GLN A 232 22.97 -10.63 8.06
N VAL A 233 22.39 -11.00 6.91
CA VAL A 233 21.56 -10.10 6.09
C VAL A 233 20.33 -9.61 6.87
N PHE A 234 19.67 -10.47 7.63
CA PHE A 234 18.53 -10.08 8.46
C PHE A 234 18.92 -9.22 9.68
N SER A 235 20.16 -9.30 10.15
CA SER A 235 20.71 -8.47 11.22
C SER A 235 21.08 -7.04 10.78
N LEU A 236 21.11 -6.74 9.47
CA LEU A 236 21.49 -5.42 8.95
C LEU A 236 20.58 -4.26 9.45
N PRO A 237 21.12 -3.04 9.63
CA PRO A 237 20.37 -1.88 10.13
C PRO A 237 19.14 -1.48 9.28
N ASP A 238 19.13 -1.81 7.99
CA ASP A 238 18.02 -1.48 7.08
C ASP A 238 16.95 -2.59 7.00
N SER A 239 17.22 -3.77 7.59
CA SER A 239 16.30 -4.90 7.56
C SER A 239 15.04 -4.64 8.39
N PRO A 240 13.87 -5.17 7.97
CA PRO A 240 12.64 -4.91 8.69
C PRO A 240 12.74 -5.47 10.12
N PRO A 241 12.17 -4.79 11.12
CA PRO A 241 12.44 -5.13 12.52
C PRO A 241 12.04 -6.54 12.95
N LEU A 242 11.03 -7.13 12.29
CA LEU A 242 10.65 -8.52 12.51
C LEU A 242 11.81 -9.47 12.15
N PHE A 243 12.47 -9.24 11.02
CA PHE A 243 13.62 -10.04 10.59
C PHE A 243 14.81 -9.87 11.51
N LYS A 244 15.07 -8.64 11.99
CA LYS A 244 16.09 -8.39 13.01
C LYS A 244 15.82 -9.16 14.30
N TYR A 245 14.58 -9.13 14.79
CA TYR A 245 14.20 -9.87 16.00
C TYR A 245 14.37 -11.38 15.81
N ILE A 246 13.90 -11.93 14.68
CA ILE A 246 14.08 -13.34 14.36
C ILE A 246 15.56 -13.70 14.25
N SER A 247 16.37 -12.85 13.61
CA SER A 247 17.81 -13.04 13.49
C SER A 247 18.50 -13.10 14.85
N GLN A 248 18.20 -12.14 15.74
CA GLN A 248 18.73 -12.11 17.11
C GLN A 248 18.35 -13.36 17.92
N GLU A 249 17.13 -13.88 17.75
CA GLU A 249 16.71 -15.12 18.41
C GLU A 249 17.43 -16.35 17.83
N ILE A 250 17.64 -16.40 16.51
CA ILE A 250 18.42 -17.47 15.86
C ILE A 250 19.89 -17.42 16.31
N GLU A 251 20.52 -16.24 16.33
CA GLU A 251 21.90 -16.05 16.82
C GLU A 251 22.06 -16.49 18.28
N LYS A 252 21.11 -16.12 19.16
CA LYS A 252 21.12 -16.60 20.57
C LYS A 252 21.07 -18.12 20.67
N ILE A 253 20.24 -18.78 19.86
CA ILE A 253 20.11 -20.24 19.86
C ILE A 253 21.41 -20.89 19.35
N LEU A 254 22.02 -20.32 18.32
CA LEU A 254 23.28 -20.81 17.76
C LEU A 254 24.44 -20.64 18.75
N CYS A 255 24.60 -19.47 19.37
CA CYS A 255 25.62 -19.24 20.40
C CYS A 255 25.47 -20.20 21.59
N ARG A 256 24.23 -20.51 21.99
CA ARG A 256 23.94 -21.43 23.10
C ARG A 256 24.27 -22.90 22.78
N ARG A 257 24.28 -23.29 21.50
CA ARG A 257 24.67 -24.65 21.07
C ARG A 257 26.19 -24.82 20.94
N TYR A 258 26.95 -23.76 20.72
CA TYR A 258 28.41 -23.81 20.65
C TYR A 258 29.12 -23.81 22.02
N THR A 259 28.40 -23.62 23.13
CA THR A 259 28.98 -23.62 24.50
C THR A 259 28.85 -24.97 25.23
N ILE A 260 28.39 -26.04 24.56
CA ILE A 260 28.18 -27.38 25.16
C ILE A 260 29.15 -28.42 24.55
N HIS A 261 30.29 -27.97 24.04
CA HIS A 261 31.46 -28.80 23.75
C HIS A 261 32.70 -28.13 24.32
#